data_AF-A0A5S3PUL3-F1
#
_entry.id   AF-A0A5S3PUL3-F1
#
_cell.length_a   1.000
_cell.length_b   1.000
_cell.length_c   1.000
_cell.angle_alpha   90.00
_cell.angle_beta   90.00
_cell.angle_gamma   90.00
#
_symmetry.space_group_name_H-M   'P 1'
#
loop_
_entity.id
_entity.type
_entity.pdbx_description
1 polymer ?
#
loop_
_entity_poly.entity_id
_entity_poly.type
_entity_poly.pdbx_seq_one_letter_code
_entity_poly.pdbx_strand_id
1 'polypeptide(L)'
;MLKVSKYCSYVVAFTMLLVLQVPAQQQEGTVTLSQAEALKMYDKEQKMKVWLKNLVEPGVVVTDEKMIFSEEAQKLIRDSAYRSAVYKDVYTFIDVKESLSTLDLQKAYWQMIHMYPENKETILRYIYAYDKLVPTDEIVTAAFYTYAFFDPNITSIIDGKPNVYRPDIFEDYLRRTKEIVGYIKYFREENKKTK
;
A
#
# COMPACT_ATOMS: atom_id res chain seq x y z
N MET A 1 20.44 -21.88 23.18
CA MET A 1 19.16 -22.41 22.67
C MET A 1 18.07 -21.38 22.97
N LEU A 2 17.35 -20.89 21.96
CA LEU A 2 16.22 -19.99 22.15
C LEU A 2 15.00 -20.60 21.44
N LYS A 3 14.00 -21.02 22.23
CA LYS A 3 12.70 -21.50 21.73
C LYS A 3 11.82 -20.28 21.49
N VAL A 4 11.31 -20.11 20.28
CA VAL A 4 10.27 -19.13 19.97
C VAL A 4 9.12 -19.86 19.29
N SER A 5 7.96 -19.87 19.94
CA SER A 5 6.69 -20.38 19.41
C SER A 5 6.02 -19.29 18.57
N LYS A 6 5.66 -19.58 17.32
CA LYS A 6 4.71 -18.75 16.57
C LYS A 6 3.72 -19.61 15.78
N TYR A 7 2.45 -19.25 15.94
CA TYR A 7 1.26 -19.78 15.29
C TYR A 7 1.25 -19.46 13.79
N CYS A 8 1.06 -20.48 12.97
CA CYS A 8 0.94 -20.38 11.51
C CYS A 8 -0.53 -20.11 11.14
N SER A 9 -0.82 -19.06 10.38
CA SER A 9 -2.16 -18.76 9.85
C SER A 9 -2.20 -18.93 8.33
N TYR A 10 -3.28 -19.56 7.88
CA TYR A 10 -3.51 -20.20 6.58
C TYR A 10 -3.48 -19.27 5.35
N VAL A 11 -2.91 -19.79 4.25
CA VAL A 11 -3.23 -19.39 2.86
C VAL A 11 -4.11 -20.49 2.27
N VAL A 12 -5.36 -20.16 1.95
CA VAL A 12 -6.30 -21.06 1.27
C VAL A 12 -6.21 -20.80 -0.23
N ALA A 13 -5.68 -21.77 -0.98
CA ALA A 13 -5.84 -21.85 -2.43
C ALA A 13 -6.89 -22.93 -2.74
N PHE A 14 -7.91 -22.52 -3.49
CA PHE A 14 -9.09 -23.29 -3.83
C PHE A 14 -8.89 -23.98 -5.19
N THR A 15 -8.71 -25.29 -5.22
CA THR A 15 -8.90 -26.12 -6.43
C THR A 15 -9.40 -27.51 -6.05
N MET A 16 -10.65 -27.79 -6.43
CA MET A 16 -11.28 -29.07 -6.79
C MET A 16 -11.04 -30.33 -5.94
N LEU A 17 -12.15 -30.88 -5.41
CA LEU A 17 -12.28 -32.19 -4.75
C LEU A 17 -11.76 -33.36 -5.60
N LEU A 18 -10.91 -34.21 -5.01
CA LEU A 18 -11.16 -35.65 -4.87
C LEU A 18 -10.18 -36.30 -3.87
N VAL A 19 -10.77 -36.85 -2.80
CA VAL A 19 -10.36 -37.98 -1.94
C VAL A 19 -8.85 -38.17 -1.68
N LEU A 20 -8.44 -37.93 -0.43
CA LEU A 20 -7.90 -38.95 0.49
C LEU A 20 -7.80 -38.32 1.89
N GLN A 21 -8.51 -38.89 2.86
CA GLN A 21 -8.32 -38.57 4.28
C GLN A 21 -6.95 -39.07 4.71
N VAL A 22 -5.92 -38.24 4.54
CA VAL A 22 -4.65 -38.42 5.25
C VAL A 22 -4.85 -37.81 6.63
N PRO A 23 -4.77 -38.58 7.73
CA PRO A 23 -4.74 -37.98 9.06
C PRO A 23 -3.51 -37.07 9.11
N ALA A 24 -3.73 -35.78 9.35
CA ALA A 24 -2.67 -34.81 9.57
C ALA A 24 -1.96 -35.15 10.89
N GLN A 25 -0.97 -36.05 10.83
CA GLN A 25 0.01 -36.17 11.88
C GLN A 25 0.82 -34.87 11.91
N GLN A 26 0.51 -34.00 12.87
CA GLN A 26 1.38 -32.90 13.25
C GLN A 26 2.67 -33.52 13.82
N GLN A 27 3.66 -33.75 12.96
CA GLN A 27 5.03 -33.91 13.43
C GLN A 27 5.54 -32.52 13.81
N GLU A 28 5.70 -32.29 15.11
CA GLU A 28 6.51 -31.19 15.64
C GLU A 28 7.98 -31.41 15.23
N GLY A 29 8.30 -31.04 13.98
CA GLY A 29 9.66 -30.98 13.50
C GLY A 29 10.36 -29.78 14.12
N THR A 30 11.39 -30.03 14.92
CA THR A 30 12.33 -28.98 15.33
C THR A 30 13.18 -28.61 14.11
N VAL A 31 12.82 -27.52 13.44
CA VAL A 31 13.64 -26.96 12.37
C VAL A 31 14.87 -26.33 13.02
N THR A 32 16.02 -26.98 12.88
CA THR A 32 17.32 -26.43 13.26
C THR A 32 17.77 -25.50 12.14
N LEU A 33 17.50 -24.20 12.29
CA LEU A 33 18.04 -23.18 11.39
C LEU A 33 19.56 -23.13 11.57
N SER A 34 20.30 -23.30 10.47
CA SER A 34 21.74 -23.03 10.49
C SER A 34 21.98 -21.53 10.77
N GLN A 35 23.14 -21.20 11.34
CA GLN A 35 23.51 -19.80 11.62
C GLN A 35 23.46 -18.93 10.34
N ALA A 36 23.80 -19.52 9.19
CA ALA A 36 23.73 -18.85 7.88
C ALA A 36 22.28 -18.57 7.44
N GLU A 37 21.34 -19.48 7.72
CA GLU A 37 19.91 -19.27 7.42
C GLU A 37 19.28 -18.24 8.35
N ALA A 38 19.63 -18.27 9.64
CA ALA A 38 19.18 -17.27 10.60
C ALA A 38 19.63 -15.85 10.20
N LEU A 39 20.89 -15.69 9.75
CA LEU A 39 21.39 -14.40 9.28
C LEU A 39 20.66 -13.94 8.00
N LYS A 40 20.42 -14.83 7.04
CA LYS A 40 19.63 -14.51 5.83
C LYS A 40 18.19 -14.09 6.15
N MET A 41 17.56 -14.72 7.15
CA MET A 41 16.22 -14.33 7.60
C MET A 41 16.22 -12.96 8.27
N TYR A 42 17.22 -12.69 9.11
CA TYR A 42 17.40 -11.38 9.74
C TYR A 42 17.58 -10.27 8.71
N ASP A 43 18.45 -10.46 7.71
CA ASP A 43 18.67 -9.48 6.64
C ASP A 43 17.38 -9.22 5.83
N LYS A 44 16.61 -10.27 5.55
CA LYS A 44 15.28 -10.13 4.91
C LYS A 44 14.31 -9.33 5.78
N GLU A 45 14.29 -9.57 7.08
CA GLU A 45 13.43 -8.84 8.02
C GLU A 45 13.81 -7.35 8.07
N GLN A 46 15.10 -7.02 8.10
CA GLN A 46 15.56 -5.63 8.07
C GLN A 46 15.18 -4.94 6.77
N LYS A 47 15.38 -5.60 5.62
CA LYS A 47 14.95 -5.07 4.32
C LYS A 47 13.44 -4.87 4.26
N MET A 48 12.65 -5.79 4.81
CA MET A 48 11.20 -5.68 4.87
C MET A 48 10.75 -4.48 5.72
N LYS A 49 11.40 -4.24 6.87
CA LYS A 49 11.10 -3.08 7.72
C LYS A 49 11.38 -1.76 7.02
N VAL A 50 12.52 -1.67 6.33
CA VAL A 50 12.87 -0.48 5.54
C VAL A 50 11.87 -0.27 4.41
N TRP A 51 11.55 -1.33 3.65
CA TRP A 51 10.57 -1.27 2.58
C TRP A 51 9.19 -0.80 3.09
N LEU A 52 8.71 -1.36 4.20
CA LEU A 52 7.43 -0.99 4.78
C LEU A 52 7.43 0.47 5.26
N LYS A 53 8.51 0.92 5.90
CA LYS A 53 8.67 2.31 6.33
C LYS A 53 8.57 3.28 5.16
N ASN A 54 9.29 3.00 4.07
CA ASN A 54 9.26 3.83 2.86
C ASN A 54 7.88 3.81 2.21
N LEU A 55 7.18 2.68 2.30
CA LEU A 55 5.87 2.51 1.69
C LEU A 55 4.78 3.36 2.37
N VAL A 56 4.87 3.57 3.68
CA VAL A 56 3.92 4.43 4.42
C VAL A 56 4.37 5.88 4.53
N GLU A 57 5.57 6.22 4.04
CA GLU A 57 6.09 7.57 4.04
C GLU A 57 5.36 8.44 2.99
N PRO A 58 4.70 9.54 3.41
CA PRO A 58 4.10 10.49 2.47
C PRO A 58 5.13 11.19 1.61
N GLY A 59 4.78 11.48 0.36
CA GLY A 59 5.65 12.23 -0.55
C GLY A 59 5.89 13.67 -0.13
N VAL A 60 4.92 14.29 0.54
CA VAL A 60 5.02 15.64 1.08
C VAL A 60 4.76 15.62 2.59
N VAL A 61 5.74 16.10 3.36
CA VAL A 61 5.59 16.35 4.80
C VAL A 61 5.88 17.84 5.06
N VAL A 62 4.90 18.54 5.63
CA VAL A 62 5.06 19.93 6.05
C VAL A 62 5.42 19.96 7.53
N THR A 63 6.56 20.56 7.85
CA THR A 63 6.99 20.90 9.21
C THR A 63 6.96 22.41 9.38
N ASP A 64 7.07 22.90 10.62
CA ASP A 64 6.97 24.34 10.95
C ASP A 64 7.91 25.24 10.13
N GLU A 65 9.04 24.70 9.66
CA GLU A 65 10.08 25.46 8.97
C GLU A 65 10.34 25.03 7.52
N LYS A 66 9.89 23.83 7.11
CA LYS A 66 10.20 23.29 5.78
C LYS A 66 9.21 22.24 5.27
N MET A 67 9.12 22.18 3.94
CA MET A 67 8.51 21.07 3.21
C MET A 67 9.59 20.02 2.91
N ILE A 68 9.34 18.78 3.31
CA ILE A 68 10.23 17.64 3.12
C ILE A 68 9.61 16.75 2.04
N PHE A 69 10.42 16.36 1.06
CA PHE A 69 10.01 15.52 -0.06
C PHE A 69 10.68 14.16 0.03
N SER A 70 9.87 13.09 -0.06
CA SER A 70 10.38 11.72 -0.19
C SER A 70 11.12 11.51 -1.52
N GLU A 71 11.82 10.39 -1.67
CA GLU A 71 12.49 10.03 -2.93
C GLU A 71 11.50 9.99 -4.12
N GLU A 72 10.30 9.45 -3.88
CA GLU A 72 9.25 9.38 -4.89
C GLU A 72 8.75 10.79 -5.29
N ALA A 73 8.53 11.67 -4.31
CA ALA A 73 8.16 13.05 -4.58
C ALA A 73 9.25 13.81 -5.34
N GLN A 74 10.52 13.61 -4.99
CA GLN A 74 11.64 14.22 -5.71
C GLN A 74 11.70 13.72 -7.17
N LYS A 75 11.38 12.46 -7.41
CA LYS A 75 11.29 11.89 -8.76
C LYS A 75 10.15 12.54 -9.55
N LEU A 76 8.97 12.68 -8.96
CA LEU A 76 7.82 13.38 -9.56
C LEU A 76 8.13 14.85 -9.89
N ILE A 77 8.95 15.52 -9.07
CA ILE A 77 9.36 16.91 -9.31
C ILE A 77 10.33 16.99 -10.50
N ARG A 78 11.38 16.16 -10.49
CA ARG A 78 12.56 16.29 -11.37
C ARG A 78 12.39 15.62 -12.73
N ASP A 79 11.63 14.53 -12.82
CA ASP A 79 11.46 13.77 -14.05
C ASP A 79 10.06 14.02 -14.63
N SER A 80 9.97 14.93 -15.60
CA SER A 80 8.70 15.27 -16.24
C SER A 80 8.11 14.11 -17.02
N ALA A 81 8.94 13.26 -17.63
CA ALA A 81 8.46 12.10 -18.40
C ALA A 81 7.86 11.05 -17.47
N TYR A 82 8.52 10.79 -16.34
CA TYR A 82 7.98 9.95 -15.29
C TYR A 82 6.67 10.51 -14.74
N ARG A 83 6.63 11.82 -14.42
CA ARG A 83 5.41 12.48 -13.96
C ARG A 83 4.26 12.30 -14.97
N SER A 84 4.49 12.59 -16.25
CA SER A 84 3.47 12.39 -17.29
C SER A 84 3.03 10.93 -17.45
N ALA A 85 3.91 9.95 -17.20
CA ALA A 85 3.55 8.54 -17.23
C ALA A 85 2.77 8.06 -16.00
N VAL A 86 2.95 8.75 -14.86
CA VAL A 86 2.19 8.51 -13.62
C VAL A 86 0.77 9.03 -13.75
N TYR A 87 0.61 10.27 -14.24
CA TYR A 87 -0.69 10.93 -14.31
C TYR A 87 -1.40 10.71 -15.65
N LYS A 88 -2.49 9.94 -15.60
CA LYS A 88 -3.40 9.72 -16.73
C LYS A 88 -4.72 10.45 -16.49
N ASP A 89 -5.38 10.85 -17.57
CA ASP A 89 -6.73 11.44 -17.49
C ASP A 89 -7.77 10.44 -16.96
N VAL A 90 -7.61 9.16 -17.33
CA VAL A 90 -8.47 8.06 -16.91
C VAL A 90 -7.62 6.85 -16.53
N TYR A 91 -7.86 6.30 -15.34
CA TYR A 91 -7.27 5.05 -14.89
C TYR A 91 -8.25 3.88 -15.05
N THR A 92 -7.68 2.69 -15.22
CA THR A 92 -8.38 1.43 -15.35
C THR A 92 -7.84 0.40 -14.38
N PHE A 93 -8.54 -0.72 -14.22
CA PHE A 93 -8.03 -1.85 -13.43
C PHE A 93 -6.77 -2.49 -14.04
N ILE A 94 -6.48 -2.27 -15.32
CA ILE A 94 -5.21 -2.72 -15.93
C ILE A 94 -4.06 -1.92 -15.34
N ASP A 95 -4.22 -0.60 -15.16
CA ASP A 95 -3.21 0.27 -14.54
C ASP A 95 -2.94 -0.10 -13.08
N VAL A 96 -4.03 -0.38 -12.34
CA VAL A 96 -3.94 -0.86 -10.95
C VAL A 96 -3.19 -2.19 -10.90
N LYS A 97 -3.54 -3.14 -11.78
CA LYS A 97 -2.86 -4.44 -11.86
C LYS A 97 -1.37 -4.27 -12.17
N GLU A 98 -1.01 -3.41 -13.11
CA GLU A 98 0.38 -3.16 -13.48
C GLU A 98 1.17 -2.65 -12.27
N SER A 99 0.65 -1.61 -11.59
CA SER A 99 1.31 -1.02 -10.41
C SER A 99 1.42 -2.01 -9.24
N LEU A 100 0.39 -2.84 -9.02
CA LEU A 100 0.45 -3.91 -8.01
C LEU A 100 1.47 -4.99 -8.39
N SER A 101 1.62 -5.30 -9.68
CA SER A 101 2.56 -6.32 -10.18
C SER A 101 4.02 -5.88 -10.06
N THR A 102 4.29 -4.58 -10.09
CA THR A 102 5.62 -4.00 -9.84
C THR A 102 5.87 -3.64 -8.38
N LEU A 103 4.91 -3.93 -7.47
CA LEU A 103 4.92 -3.55 -6.06
C LEU A 103 4.95 -2.02 -5.81
N ASP A 104 4.54 -1.22 -6.80
CA ASP A 104 4.34 0.23 -6.67
C ASP A 104 3.00 0.52 -5.97
N LEU A 105 2.90 0.08 -4.72
CA LEU A 105 1.63 0.07 -4.00
C LEU A 105 1.05 1.47 -3.82
N GLN A 106 1.86 2.49 -3.45
CA GLN A 106 1.33 3.86 -3.35
C GLN A 106 0.71 4.34 -4.69
N LYS A 107 1.34 4.01 -5.83
CA LYS A 107 0.80 4.34 -7.16
C LYS A 107 -0.52 3.62 -7.41
N ALA A 108 -0.60 2.32 -7.08
CA ALA A 108 -1.82 1.54 -7.20
C ALA A 108 -2.96 2.13 -6.35
N TYR A 109 -2.69 2.55 -5.11
CA TYR A 109 -3.69 3.18 -4.25
C TYR A 109 -4.12 4.56 -4.74
N TRP A 110 -3.19 5.35 -5.31
CA TRP A 110 -3.55 6.61 -5.97
C TRP A 110 -4.53 6.40 -7.13
N GLN A 111 -4.25 5.43 -8.00
CA GLN A 111 -5.14 5.05 -9.10
C GLN A 111 -6.52 4.62 -8.59
N MET A 112 -6.56 3.84 -7.51
CA MET A 112 -7.81 3.44 -6.85
C MET A 112 -8.57 4.63 -6.24
N ILE A 113 -7.89 5.61 -5.62
CA ILE A 113 -8.52 6.86 -5.15
C ILE A 113 -9.16 7.61 -6.31
N HIS A 114 -8.49 7.65 -7.45
CA HIS A 114 -8.98 8.35 -8.64
C HIS A 114 -10.19 7.68 -9.29
N MET A 115 -10.29 6.35 -9.23
CA MET A 115 -11.41 5.55 -9.74
C MET A 115 -12.61 5.46 -8.77
N TYR A 116 -12.50 6.05 -7.58
CA TYR A 116 -13.54 6.11 -6.58
C TYR A 116 -14.35 7.41 -6.74
N PRO A 117 -15.70 7.44 -6.62
CA PRO A 117 -16.59 6.39 -6.12
C PRO A 117 -17.16 5.46 -7.19
N GLU A 118 -16.88 5.68 -8.48
CA GLU A 118 -17.49 4.95 -9.60
C GLU A 118 -17.29 3.44 -9.50
N ASN A 119 -16.16 2.99 -8.93
CA ASN A 119 -15.86 1.58 -8.70
C ASN A 119 -15.73 1.20 -7.22
N LYS A 120 -16.48 1.87 -6.35
CA LYS A 120 -16.43 1.76 -4.88
C LYS A 120 -16.27 0.33 -4.35
N GLU A 121 -17.19 -0.58 -4.65
CA GLU A 121 -17.17 -1.94 -4.07
C GLU A 121 -15.92 -2.73 -4.47
N THR A 122 -15.53 -2.66 -5.74
CA THR A 122 -14.35 -3.35 -6.26
C THR A 122 -13.08 -2.80 -5.65
N ILE A 123 -12.95 -1.48 -5.55
CA ILE A 123 -11.82 -0.81 -4.91
C ILE A 123 -11.72 -1.25 -3.45
N LEU A 124 -12.80 -1.14 -2.67
CA LEU A 124 -12.78 -1.52 -1.25
C LEU A 124 -12.42 -2.99 -1.05
N ARG A 125 -12.90 -3.89 -1.91
CA ARG A 125 -12.50 -5.31 -1.90
C ARG A 125 -11.00 -5.50 -2.16
N TYR A 126 -10.43 -4.82 -3.15
CA TYR A 126 -9.01 -4.92 -3.44
C TYR A 126 -8.17 -4.42 -2.27
N ILE A 127 -8.46 -3.22 -1.78
CA ILE A 127 -7.76 -2.61 -0.64
C ILE A 127 -7.82 -3.55 0.57
N TYR A 128 -9.01 -4.03 0.91
CA TYR A 128 -9.20 -4.92 2.06
C TYR A 128 -8.47 -6.27 1.91
N ALA A 129 -8.33 -6.80 0.69
CA ALA A 129 -7.58 -8.04 0.46
C ALA A 129 -6.09 -7.92 0.86
N TYR A 130 -5.50 -6.72 0.74
CA TYR A 130 -4.13 -6.44 1.14
C TYR A 130 -3.99 -6.02 2.61
N ASP A 131 -5.08 -5.68 3.28
CA ASP A 131 -5.06 -5.14 4.65
C ASP A 131 -4.48 -6.10 5.70
N LYS A 132 -4.53 -7.40 5.43
CA LYS A 132 -3.91 -8.41 6.30
C LYS A 132 -2.38 -8.46 6.18
N LEU A 133 -1.82 -7.90 5.11
CA LEU A 133 -0.39 -7.99 4.78
C LEU A 133 0.34 -6.68 5.08
N VAL A 134 -0.31 -5.55 4.86
CA VAL A 134 0.26 -4.21 4.97
C VAL A 134 -0.75 -3.24 5.59
N PRO A 135 -0.31 -2.15 6.26
CA PRO A 135 -1.19 -1.16 6.84
C PRO A 135 -1.83 -0.30 5.74
N THR A 136 -2.91 -0.79 5.13
CA THR A 136 -3.47 -0.16 3.91
C THR A 136 -4.02 1.24 4.13
N ASP A 137 -4.50 1.58 5.32
CA ASP A 137 -4.93 2.93 5.67
C ASP A 137 -3.79 3.95 5.63
N GLU A 138 -2.62 3.57 6.14
CA GLU A 138 -1.42 4.39 6.08
C GLU A 138 -0.94 4.54 4.63
N ILE A 139 -0.97 3.47 3.83
CA ILE A 139 -0.54 3.50 2.43
C ILE A 139 -1.49 4.34 1.57
N VAL A 140 -2.80 4.21 1.75
CA VAL A 140 -3.81 5.03 1.05
C VAL A 140 -3.59 6.51 1.39
N THR A 141 -3.31 6.82 2.66
CA THR A 141 -3.00 8.18 3.11
C THR A 141 -1.71 8.68 2.48
N ALA A 142 -0.63 7.89 2.53
CA ALA A 142 0.65 8.22 1.92
C ALA A 142 0.52 8.45 0.42
N ALA A 143 -0.20 7.58 -0.29
CA ALA A 143 -0.49 7.72 -1.71
C ALA A 143 -1.17 9.06 -2.05
N PHE A 144 -2.17 9.47 -1.27
CA PHE A 144 -2.78 10.78 -1.45
C PHE A 144 -1.76 11.92 -1.28
N TYR A 145 -1.03 11.95 -0.16
CA TYR A 145 -0.06 13.00 0.14
C TYR A 145 1.20 12.97 -0.75
N THR A 146 1.44 11.85 -1.45
CA THR A 146 2.43 11.75 -2.52
C THR A 146 1.86 12.29 -3.82
N TYR A 147 0.83 11.65 -4.36
CA TYR A 147 0.44 11.87 -5.76
C TYR A 147 -0.48 13.07 -5.97
N ALA A 148 -1.33 13.45 -5.01
CA ALA A 148 -2.23 14.59 -5.20
C ALA A 148 -1.45 15.93 -5.30
N PHE A 149 -0.30 16.04 -4.64
CA PHE A 149 0.53 17.25 -4.64
C PHE A 149 1.32 17.45 -5.94
N PHE A 150 1.45 16.43 -6.77
CA PHE A 150 2.19 16.53 -8.04
C PHE A 150 1.32 16.23 -9.26
N ASP A 151 0.02 16.06 -9.06
CA ASP A 151 -0.92 15.88 -10.16
C ASP A 151 -1.03 17.18 -10.97
N PRO A 152 -0.68 17.17 -12.27
CA PRO A 152 -0.73 18.35 -13.11
C PRO A 152 -2.16 18.86 -13.37
N ASN A 153 -3.20 18.08 -13.08
CA ASN A 153 -4.60 18.51 -13.15
C ASN A 153 -5.04 19.28 -11.89
N ILE A 154 -4.24 19.21 -10.82
CA ILE A 154 -4.56 19.77 -9.50
C ILE A 154 -3.57 20.87 -9.09
N THR A 155 -2.30 20.67 -9.44
CA THR A 155 -1.16 21.42 -8.93
C THR A 155 -0.21 21.85 -10.04
N SER A 156 0.44 22.98 -9.85
CA SER A 156 1.59 23.41 -10.64
C SER A 156 2.84 23.40 -9.76
N ILE A 157 4.01 23.19 -10.35
CA ILE A 157 5.27 23.25 -9.59
C ILE A 157 5.91 24.61 -9.82
N ILE A 158 6.01 25.41 -8.76
CA ILE A 158 6.60 26.76 -8.77
C ILE A 158 7.81 26.72 -7.82
N ASP A 159 8.99 27.04 -8.33
CA ASP A 159 10.25 27.01 -7.56
C ASP A 159 10.50 25.68 -6.83
N GLY A 160 10.14 24.56 -7.49
CA GLY A 160 10.29 23.21 -6.94
C GLY A 160 9.26 22.84 -5.86
N LYS A 161 8.26 23.70 -5.61
CA LYS A 161 7.18 23.46 -4.64
C LYS A 161 5.84 23.27 -5.34
N PRO A 162 5.00 22.35 -4.86
CA PRO A 162 3.66 22.18 -5.38
C PRO A 162 2.76 23.36 -4.94
N ASN A 163 2.05 23.93 -5.90
CA ASN A 163 1.06 24.97 -5.73
C ASN A 163 -0.30 24.45 -6.20
N VAL A 164 -1.22 24.26 -5.26
CA VAL A 164 -2.56 23.72 -5.53
C VAL A 164 -3.43 24.81 -6.18
N TYR A 165 -3.69 24.69 -7.49
CA TYR A 165 -4.51 25.65 -8.22
C TYR A 165 -5.97 25.15 -8.43
N ARG A 166 -6.24 23.86 -8.20
CA ARG A 166 -7.59 23.27 -8.11
C ARG A 166 -7.87 22.71 -6.72
N PRO A 167 -8.09 23.57 -5.72
CA PRO A 167 -8.38 23.13 -4.35
C PRO A 167 -9.66 22.28 -4.27
N ASP A 168 -10.64 22.53 -5.14
CA ASP A 168 -11.87 21.76 -5.25
C ASP A 168 -11.61 20.28 -5.59
N ILE A 169 -10.76 20.00 -6.58
CA ILE A 169 -10.39 18.62 -6.97
C ILE A 169 -9.52 17.99 -5.87
N PHE A 170 -8.58 18.75 -5.30
CA PHE A 170 -7.72 18.26 -4.22
C PHE A 170 -8.54 17.82 -3.00
N GLU A 171 -9.51 18.64 -2.57
CA GLU A 171 -10.42 18.33 -1.47
C GLU A 171 -11.32 17.13 -1.78
N ASP A 172 -11.74 16.98 -3.03
CA ASP A 172 -12.50 15.82 -3.49
C ASP A 172 -11.72 14.52 -3.30
N TYR A 173 -10.46 14.46 -3.77
CA TYR A 173 -9.61 13.29 -3.54
C TYR A 173 -9.26 13.08 -2.07
N LEU A 174 -9.10 14.15 -1.28
CA LEU A 174 -8.93 14.04 0.17
C LEU A 174 -10.16 13.42 0.83
N ARG A 175 -11.36 13.81 0.41
CA ARG A 175 -12.62 13.23 0.91
C ARG A 175 -12.71 11.74 0.57
N ARG A 176 -12.45 11.36 -0.68
CA ARG A 176 -12.42 9.94 -1.12
C ARG A 176 -11.42 9.13 -0.31
N THR A 177 -10.22 9.67 -0.10
CA THR A 177 -9.16 9.08 0.73
C THR A 177 -9.64 8.82 2.16
N LYS A 178 -10.23 9.83 2.80
CA LYS A 178 -10.78 9.71 4.17
C LYS A 178 -11.89 8.67 4.25
N GLU A 179 -12.76 8.61 3.25
CA GLU A 179 -13.85 7.63 3.19
C GLU A 179 -13.31 6.19 3.08
N ILE A 180 -12.35 5.95 2.18
CA ILE A 180 -11.67 4.65 2.04
C ILE A 180 -10.99 4.25 3.35
N VAL A 181 -10.24 5.15 3.99
CA VAL A 181 -9.61 4.92 5.29
C VAL A 181 -10.65 4.60 6.37
N GLY A 182 -11.79 5.29 6.36
CA GLY A 182 -12.92 5.00 7.25
C GLY A 182 -13.43 3.57 7.09
N TYR A 183 -13.63 3.11 5.85
CA TYR A 183 -14.03 1.72 5.58
C TYR A 183 -13.01 0.69 6.06
N ILE A 184 -11.72 0.92 5.80
CA ILE A 184 -10.65 0.02 6.27
C ILE A 184 -10.72 -0.13 7.80
N LYS A 185 -10.80 0.99 8.53
CA LYS A 185 -10.86 0.98 9.99
C LYS A 185 -12.11 0.27 10.50
N TYR A 186 -13.26 0.55 9.91
CA TYR A 186 -14.52 -0.13 10.23
C TYR A 186 -14.41 -1.65 10.09
N PHE A 187 -13.90 -2.14 8.96
CA PHE A 187 -13.76 -3.59 8.74
C PHE A 187 -12.72 -4.23 9.68
N ARG A 188 -11.63 -3.53 10.01
CA ARG A 188 -10.66 -3.99 11.02
C ARG A 188 -11.30 -4.15 12.39
N GLU A 189 -12.17 -3.24 12.80
CA GLU A 189 -12.89 -3.31 14.07
C GLU A 189 -13.90 -4.46 14.09
N GLU A 190 -14.68 -4.63 13.02
CA GLU A 190 -15.65 -5.74 12.91
C GLU A 190 -14.96 -7.12 12.96
N ASN A 191 -13.80 -7.26 12.32
CA ASN A 191 -13.00 -8.50 12.38
C ASN A 191 -12.42 -8.81 13.77
N LYS A 192 -12.26 -7.80 14.63
CA LYS A 192 -11.81 -8.02 16.02
C LYS A 192 -12.94 -8.53 16.90
N LYS A 193 -14.20 -8.17 16.62
CA LYS A 193 -15.38 -8.63 17.37
C LYS A 193 -15.75 -10.08 17.07
N THR A 194 -15.35 -10.58 15.91
CA THR A 194 -15.67 -11.94 15.40
C THR A 194 -14.58 -12.97 15.68
N LYS A 195 -13.47 -12.58 16.31
CA LYS A 195 -12.40 -13.45 16.80
C LYS A 195 -12.51 -13.66 18.30
#